data_AF-A0AAQ4CRG9-F1
#
_entry.id   AF-A0AAQ4CRG9-F1
#
_cell.length_a   1.000
_cell.length_b   1.000
_cell.length_c   1.000
_cell.angle_alpha   90.00
_cell.angle_beta   90.00
_cell.angle_gamma   90.00
#
_symmetry.space_group_name_H-M   'P 1'
#
loop_
_entity.id
_entity.type
_entity.pdbx_description
1 polymer ?
#
loop_
_entity_poly.entity_id
_entity_poly.type
_entity_poly.pdbx_seq_one_letter_code
_entity_poly.pdbx_strand_id
1 'polypeptide(L)'
;MKRTNVVKLIIDKNTHEKLKELAVVTAKCWNEVNWLRMQQYKKGKRVNFAKTEKEVYEKYKHVLKVNAQQVARKNAEDWRSFFSLIEEKKEGKLPK
;
A
#
# COMPACT_ATOMS: atom_id res chain seq x y z
N MET A 1 3.64 -11.55 22.48
CA MET A 1 4.42 -12.60 21.80
C MET A 1 4.22 -12.45 20.29
N LYS A 2 5.20 -11.93 19.52
CA LYS A 2 5.10 -11.91 18.04
C LYS A 2 5.45 -13.30 17.53
N ARG A 3 4.46 -14.10 17.13
CA ARG A 3 4.70 -15.36 16.42
C ARG A 3 4.95 -15.02 14.95
N THR A 4 6.09 -15.46 14.42
CA THR A 4 6.42 -15.32 13.00
C THR A 4 6.28 -16.69 12.35
N ASN A 5 5.29 -16.84 11.47
CA ASN A 5 5.13 -18.05 10.67
C ASN A 5 5.97 -17.91 9.39
N VAL A 6 6.94 -18.80 9.22
CA VAL A 6 7.78 -18.84 8.02
C VAL A 6 7.22 -19.90 7.07
N VAL A 7 6.93 -19.51 5.84
CA VAL A 7 6.45 -20.42 4.79
C VAL A 7 7.46 -20.44 3.65
N LYS A 8 7.83 -21.64 3.21
CA LYS A 8 8.67 -21.82 2.01
C LYS A 8 7.78 -22.12 0.82
N LEU A 9 7.87 -21.28 -0.22
CA LEU A 9 7.24 -21.54 -1.51
C LEU A 9 8.17 -22.43 -2.35
N ILE A 10 7.68 -23.60 -2.77
CA ILE A 10 8.37 -24.49 -3.71
C ILE A 10 7.70 -24.31 -5.06
N ILE A 11 8.41 -23.72 -6.00
CA ILE A 11 7.90 -23.35 -7.34
C ILE A 11 8.99 -23.58 -8.39
N ASP A 12 8.57 -23.81 -9.63
CA ASP A 12 9.49 -23.88 -10.77
C ASP A 12 9.98 -22.50 -11.21
N LYS A 13 10.99 -22.48 -12.10
CA LYS A 13 11.64 -21.25 -12.57
C LYS A 13 10.67 -20.29 -13.28
N ASN A 14 9.77 -20.80 -14.12
CA ASN A 14 8.83 -19.98 -14.88
C ASN A 14 7.78 -19.37 -13.96
N THR A 15 7.27 -20.12 -12.97
CA THR A 15 6.37 -19.57 -11.95
C THR A 15 7.08 -18.51 -11.09
N HIS A 16 8.34 -18.73 -10.73
CA HIS A 16 9.13 -17.73 -9.99
C HIS A 16 9.28 -16.42 -10.74
N GLU A 17 9.61 -16.47 -12.03
CA GLU A 17 9.75 -15.28 -12.88
C GLU A 17 8.43 -14.49 -12.95
N LYS A 18 7.30 -15.17 -13.18
CA LYS A 18 5.97 -14.53 -13.18
C LYS A 18 5.61 -13.89 -11.84
N LEU A 19 5.88 -14.57 -10.72
CA LEU A 19 5.65 -14.01 -9.39
C LEU A 19 6.54 -12.80 -9.12
N LYS A 20 7.79 -12.82 -9.58
CA LYS A 20 8.71 -11.69 -9.47
C LYS A 20 8.21 -10.48 -10.26
N GLU A 21 7.73 -10.68 -11.48
CA GLU A 21 7.14 -9.61 -12.29
C GLU A 21 5.91 -9.00 -11.60
N LEU A 22 4.99 -9.84 -11.11
CA LEU A 22 3.82 -9.39 -10.35
C LEU A 22 4.24 -8.59 -9.11
N ALA A 23 5.22 -9.07 -8.34
CA ALA A 23 5.73 -8.39 -7.16
C ALA A 23 6.32 -7.02 -7.49
N VAL A 24 7.08 -6.90 -8.57
CA VAL A 24 7.64 -5.62 -9.03
C VAL A 24 6.53 -4.65 -9.41
N VAL A 25 5.51 -5.09 -10.14
CA VAL A 25 4.39 -4.24 -10.55
C VAL A 25 3.54 -3.83 -9.35
N THR A 26 3.30 -4.74 -8.41
CA THR A 26 2.64 -4.45 -7.13
C THR A 26 3.40 -3.40 -6.33
N ALA A 27 4.73 -3.52 -6.21
CA ALA A 27 5.56 -2.54 -5.52
C ALA A 27 5.50 -1.15 -6.19
N LYS A 28 5.53 -1.11 -7.53
CA LYS A 28 5.34 0.15 -8.27
C LYS A 28 3.98 0.79 -8.01
N CYS A 29 2.90 0.00 -8.05
CA CYS A 29 1.55 0.47 -7.74
C CYS A 29 1.45 1.03 -6.31
N TRP A 30 2.03 0.34 -5.33
CA TRP A 30 2.11 0.79 -3.94
C TRP A 30 2.85 2.12 -3.80
N ASN A 31 4.04 2.22 -4.40
CA ASN A 31 4.86 3.43 -4.32
C ASN A 31 4.16 4.63 -4.94
N GLU A 32 3.51 4.44 -6.09
CA GLU A 32 2.78 5.49 -6.79
C GLU A 32 1.60 6.01 -5.95
N VAL A 33 0.73 5.12 -5.46
CA VAL A 33 -0.42 5.55 -4.65
C VAL A 33 0.04 6.24 -3.36
N ASN A 34 1.11 5.73 -2.74
CA ASN A 34 1.67 6.34 -1.55
C ASN A 34 2.26 7.72 -1.84
N TRP A 35 2.96 7.88 -2.96
CA TRP A 35 3.52 9.15 -3.39
C TRP A 35 2.40 10.18 -3.62
N LEU A 36 1.34 9.84 -4.36
CA LEU A 36 0.20 10.72 -4.60
C LEU A 36 -0.44 11.23 -3.30
N ARG A 37 -0.63 10.33 -2.33
CA ARG A 37 -1.19 10.65 -1.01
C ARG A 37 -0.25 11.51 -0.18
N MET A 38 1.05 11.19 -0.20
CA MET A 38 2.08 11.98 0.47
C MET A 38 2.17 13.40 -0.10
N GLN A 39 2.04 13.59 -1.41
CA GLN A 39 1.99 14.92 -2.02
C GLN A 39 0.78 15.73 -1.55
N GLN A 40 -0.38 15.10 -1.39
CA GLN A 40 -1.57 15.77 -0.85
C GLN A 40 -1.36 16.16 0.61
N TYR A 41 -0.86 15.23 1.42
CA TYR A 41 -0.58 15.44 2.84
C TYR A 41 0.43 16.57 3.07
N LYS A 42 1.54 16.58 2.33
CA LYS A 42 2.57 17.65 2.41
C LYS A 42 2.04 19.03 2.04
N LYS A 43 1.01 19.10 1.18
CA LYS A 43 0.33 20.35 0.82
C LYS A 43 -0.74 20.77 1.84
N GLY A 44 -0.84 20.10 2.98
CA GLY A 44 -1.86 20.33 4.00
C GLY A 44 -3.28 19.94 3.57
N LYS A 45 -3.42 19.19 2.46
CA LYS A 45 -4.73 18.75 1.95
C LYS A 45 -5.14 17.45 2.62
N ARG A 46 -6.46 17.27 2.81
CA ARG A 46 -7.02 15.97 3.19
C ARG A 46 -6.70 14.95 2.09
N VAL A 47 -6.13 13.81 2.49
CA VAL A 47 -5.81 12.72 1.56
C VAL A 47 -7.11 12.15 0.98
N ASN A 48 -7.23 12.20 -0.35
CA ASN A 48 -8.38 11.66 -1.08
C ASN A 48 -8.09 10.23 -1.55
N PHE A 49 -8.53 9.26 -0.75
CA PHE A 49 -8.34 7.83 -1.03
C PHE A 49 -9.04 7.37 -2.30
N ALA A 50 -10.26 7.82 -2.56
CA ALA A 50 -11.03 7.41 -3.73
C ALA A 50 -10.38 7.89 -5.05
N LYS A 51 -9.92 9.15 -5.08
CA LYS A 51 -9.24 9.71 -6.26
C LYS A 51 -7.92 8.98 -6.53
N THR A 52 -7.09 8.81 -5.50
CA THR A 52 -5.78 8.15 -5.64
C THR A 52 -5.90 6.66 -5.98
N GLU A 53 -6.91 5.97 -5.44
CA GLU A 53 -7.24 4.59 -5.82
C GLU A 53 -7.65 4.48 -7.29
N LYS A 54 -8.55 5.35 -7.76
CA LYS A 54 -8.96 5.37 -9.17
C LYS A 54 -7.76 5.59 -10.10
N GLU A 55 -6.89 6.53 -9.76
CA GLU A 55 -5.71 6.88 -10.57
C GLU A 55 -4.75 5.70 -10.73
N VAL A 56 -4.39 5.01 -9.65
CA VAL A 56 -3.52 3.83 -9.75
C VAL A 56 -4.24 2.61 -10.31
N TYR A 57 -5.54 2.46 -10.06
CA TYR A 57 -6.32 1.38 -10.67
C TYR A 57 -6.29 1.48 -12.19
N GLU A 58 -6.59 2.64 -12.75
CA GLU A 58 -6.56 2.85 -14.20
C GLU A 58 -5.18 2.56 -14.80
N LYS A 59 -4.11 2.94 -14.10
CA LYS A 59 -2.72 2.71 -14.55
C LYS A 59 -2.30 1.23 -14.49
N TYR A 60 -2.71 0.48 -13.47
CA TYR A 60 -2.18 -0.86 -13.18
C TYR A 60 -3.17 -2.02 -13.45
N LYS A 61 -4.46 -1.74 -13.74
CA LYS A 61 -5.50 -2.78 -13.97
C LYS A 61 -5.17 -3.76 -15.09
N HIS A 62 -4.38 -3.36 -16.08
CA HIS A 62 -4.01 -4.24 -17.20
C HIS A 62 -3.10 -5.40 -16.78
N VAL A 63 -2.30 -5.21 -15.72
CA VAL A 63 -1.38 -6.24 -15.22
C VAL A 63 -1.90 -6.86 -13.92
N LEU A 64 -2.33 -6.04 -12.96
CA LEU A 64 -2.76 -6.49 -11.64
C LEU A 64 -4.26 -6.81 -11.56
N LYS A 65 -5.06 -6.42 -12.57
CA LYS A 65 -6.53 -6.58 -12.56
C LYS A 65 -7.12 -5.98 -11.29
N VAL A 66 -7.98 -6.73 -10.60
CA VAL A 66 -8.61 -6.36 -9.32
C VAL A 66 -7.59 -6.11 -8.20
N ASN A 67 -6.37 -6.66 -8.30
CA ASN A 67 -5.36 -6.50 -7.25
C ASN A 67 -4.79 -5.07 -7.20
N ALA A 68 -4.85 -4.29 -8.28
CA ALA A 68 -4.44 -2.87 -8.24
C ALA A 68 -5.28 -2.10 -7.22
N GLN A 69 -6.59 -2.36 -7.16
CA GLN A 69 -7.49 -1.77 -6.19
C GLN A 69 -7.15 -2.22 -4.75
N GLN A 70 -6.86 -3.52 -4.58
CA GLN A 70 -6.52 -4.07 -3.27
C GLN A 70 -5.23 -3.47 -2.70
N VAL A 71 -4.24 -3.21 -3.55
CA VAL A 71 -3.00 -2.49 -3.17
C VAL A 71 -3.31 -1.09 -2.66
N ALA A 72 -4.14 -0.33 -3.38
CA ALA A 72 -4.55 1.02 -2.97
C ALA A 72 -5.35 1.04 -1.66
N ARG A 73 -6.19 0.02 -1.44
CA ARG A 73 -6.97 -0.17 -0.20
C ARG A 73 -6.07 -0.50 0.99
N LYS A 74 -5.10 -1.41 0.83
CA LYS A 74 -4.12 -1.71 1.88
C LYS A 74 -3.27 -0.51 2.23
N ASN A 75 -2.82 0.24 1.23
CA ASN A 75 -2.15 1.50 1.50
C ASN A 75 -3.06 2.50 2.23
N ALA A 76 -4.39 2.47 2.01
CA ALA A 76 -5.31 3.38 2.72
C ALA A 76 -5.47 2.98 4.18
N GLU A 77 -5.47 1.67 4.49
CA GLU A 77 -5.41 1.17 5.88
C GLU A 77 -4.17 1.67 6.61
N ASP A 78 -2.99 1.66 5.97
CA ASP A 78 -1.75 2.18 6.55
C ASP A 78 -1.84 3.68 6.82
N TRP A 79 -2.39 4.46 5.88
CA TRP A 79 -2.61 5.90 6.09
C TRP A 79 -3.59 6.20 7.22
N ARG A 80 -4.67 5.42 7.36
CA ARG A 80 -5.59 5.57 8.50
C ARG A 80 -4.89 5.27 9.82
N SER A 81 -4.08 4.21 9.86
CA SER A 81 -3.28 3.87 11.04
C SER A 81 -2.29 4.98 11.38
N PHE A 82 -1.63 5.56 10.38
CA PHE A 82 -0.75 6.73 10.55
C PHE A 82 -1.48 7.94 11.13
N PHE A 83 -2.68 8.26 10.65
CA PHE A 83 -3.46 9.37 11.20
C PHE A 83 -3.90 9.12 12.64
N SER A 84 -4.30 7.90 12.99
CA SER A 84 -4.60 7.50 14.38
C SER A 84 -3.38 7.73 15.29
N LEU A 85 -2.19 7.33 14.85
CA LEU A 85 -0.96 7.54 15.62
C LEU A 85 -0.63 9.03 15.81
N ILE A 86 -0.91 9.87 14.82
CA ILE A 86 -0.74 11.33 14.97
C ILE A 86 -1.69 11.87 16.04
N GLU A 87 -2.94 11.40 16.08
CA GLU A 87 -3.93 11.80 17.06
C GLU A 87 -3.53 11.36 18.48
N GLU A 88 -3.17 10.09 18.66
CA GLU A 88 -2.67 9.56 19.93
C GLU A 88 -1.42 10.30 20.42
N LYS A 89 -0.53 10.71 19.50
CA LYS A 89 0.64 11.52 19.84
C LYS A 89 0.25 12.89 20.39
N LYS A 90 -0.75 13.54 19.80
CA LYS A 90 -1.27 14.84 20.26
C LYS A 90 -1.94 14.73 21.63
N GLU A 91 -2.59 13.61 21.90
CA GLU A 91 -3.23 13.32 23.18
C GLU A 91 -2.27 12.80 24.27
N GLY A 92 -0.99 12.58 23.94
CA GLY A 92 0.01 12.08 24.88
C GLY A 92 -0.16 10.61 25.26
N LYS A 93 -0.90 9.82 24.47
CA LYS A 93 -1.16 8.39 24.71
C LYS A 93 -0.02 7.48 24.25
N LEU A 94 0.86 7.98 23.38
CA LEU A 94 2.00 7.20 22.89
C LEU A 94 3.12 7.13 23.94
N PRO A 95 3.83 5.99 24.05
CA PRO A 95 5.04 5.88 24.85
C PRO A 95 6.08 6.94 24.44
N LYS A 96 6.83 7.44 25.42
CA LYS A 96 7.95 8.37 25.20
C LYS A 96 9.16 7.66 24.61
#